data_AF-A0A378XPJ8-F1
#
_entry.id   AF-A0A378XPJ8-F1
#
_cell.length_a   1.000
_cell.length_b   1.000
_cell.length_c   1.000
_cell.angle_alpha   90.00
_cell.angle_beta   90.00
_cell.angle_gamma   90.00
#
_symmetry.space_group_name_H-M   'P 1'
#
loop_
_entity.id
_entity.type
_entity.pdbx_description
1 polymer ?
#
loop_
_entity_poly.entity_id
_entity_poly.type
_entity_poly.pdbx_seq_one_letter_code
_entity_poly.pdbx_strand_id
1 'polypeptide(L)'
;MNNYIISFTKKFDYFFEQKEISNIIYLHDEDDNERLDHVLFLEKGDGNVIGLYIRGMNPLISVNRIYDLDDFNLFASYEGLIESKENIKLRVEYIGLFFSTQYNELLGFYLANNDVSSSIFILFSQDEIYVEKDCSKYEASRALEKRFSTEGFITYEKKCETDWKKTNF
;
A
#
# COMPACT_ATOMS: atom_id res chain seq x y z
N MET A 1 -4.27 16.54 13.34
CA MET A 1 -3.40 15.35 13.19
C MET A 1 -2.19 15.50 14.09
N ASN A 2 -1.63 14.41 14.59
CA ASN A 2 -0.32 14.46 15.24
C ASN A 2 0.81 14.60 14.18
N ASN A 3 2.02 14.95 14.60
CA ASN A 3 3.15 15.19 13.69
C ASN A 3 3.50 13.95 12.85
N TYR A 4 3.33 12.76 13.42
CA TYR A 4 3.56 11.49 12.72
C TYR A 4 2.63 11.36 11.51
N ILE A 5 1.32 11.47 11.72
CA ILE A 5 0.31 11.37 10.66
C ILE A 5 0.51 12.47 9.61
N ILE A 6 0.86 13.70 10.02
CA ILE A 6 1.15 14.80 9.08
C ILE A 6 2.35 14.48 8.18
N SER A 7 3.41 13.90 8.75
CA SER A 7 4.58 13.47 7.98
C SER A 7 4.20 12.37 6.98
N PHE A 8 3.38 11.42 7.44
CA PHE A 8 2.96 10.27 6.67
C PHE A 8 2.02 10.65 5.50
N THR A 9 1.07 11.56 5.72
CA THR A 9 0.18 12.06 4.66
C THR A 9 0.95 12.80 3.57
N LYS A 10 1.95 13.62 3.92
CA LYS A 10 2.85 14.26 2.94
C LYS A 10 3.66 13.24 2.13
N LYS A 11 4.12 12.18 2.78
CA LYS A 11 4.83 11.07 2.12
C LYS A 11 3.91 10.38 1.10
N PHE A 12 2.66 10.12 1.49
CA PHE A 12 1.67 9.50 0.60
C PHE A 12 1.26 10.41 -0.55
N ASP A 13 1.11 11.72 -0.32
CA ASP A 13 0.90 12.68 -1.40
C ASP A 13 2.02 12.61 -2.43
N TYR A 14 3.28 12.62 -1.98
CA TYR A 14 4.43 12.54 -2.89
C TYR A 14 4.44 11.26 -3.74
N PHE A 15 4.18 10.11 -3.12
CA PHE A 15 4.28 8.82 -3.81
C PHE A 15 3.05 8.47 -4.64
N PHE A 16 1.85 8.88 -4.25
CA PHE A 16 0.63 8.35 -4.82
C PHE A 16 -0.28 9.40 -5.45
N GLU A 17 -0.30 10.65 -4.98
CA GLU A 17 -1.26 11.65 -5.48
C GLU A 17 -1.13 11.84 -7.00
N GLN A 18 -2.25 11.63 -7.70
CA GLN A 18 -2.38 11.72 -9.16
C GLN A 18 -1.42 10.84 -9.96
N LYS A 19 -0.77 9.85 -9.33
CA LYS A 19 0.08 8.89 -10.04
C LYS A 19 -0.76 7.84 -10.73
N GLU A 20 -0.27 7.39 -11.87
CA GLU A 20 -0.82 6.23 -12.59
C GLU A 20 -0.06 4.98 -12.17
N ILE A 21 -0.78 3.98 -11.68
CA ILE A 21 -0.31 2.63 -11.38
C ILE A 21 -0.78 1.72 -12.50
N SER A 22 0.16 1.02 -13.15
CA SER A 22 -0.06 0.12 -14.28
C SER A 22 -0.02 -1.36 -13.88
N ASN A 23 0.75 -1.70 -12.85
CA ASN A 23 0.88 -3.09 -12.37
C ASN A 23 1.06 -3.14 -10.85
N ILE A 24 0.55 -4.22 -10.27
CA ILE A 24 0.99 -4.73 -8.98
C ILE A 24 2.00 -5.84 -9.26
N ILE A 25 3.17 -5.77 -8.65
CA ILE A 25 4.24 -6.74 -8.83
C ILE A 25 4.45 -7.43 -7.48
N TYR A 26 4.25 -8.74 -7.48
CA TYR A 26 4.59 -9.63 -6.39
C TYR A 26 5.96 -10.24 -6.64
N LEU A 27 6.68 -10.54 -5.57
CA LEU A 27 7.92 -11.30 -5.64
C LEU A 27 7.67 -12.73 -5.17
N HIS A 28 8.29 -13.67 -5.87
CA HIS A 28 8.30 -15.08 -5.53
C HIS A 28 9.74 -15.51 -5.31
N ASP A 29 9.97 -16.43 -4.38
CA ASP A 29 11.27 -17.11 -4.25
C ASP A 29 11.50 -17.96 -5.50
N GLU A 30 12.71 -17.94 -6.05
CA GLU A 30 13.05 -18.77 -7.21
C GLU A 30 13.13 -20.27 -6.87
N ASP A 31 13.44 -20.64 -5.62
CA ASP A 31 13.63 -22.05 -5.22
C ASP A 31 12.31 -22.84 -5.21
N ASP A 32 11.28 -22.30 -4.54
CA ASP A 32 9.99 -22.98 -4.35
C ASP A 32 8.80 -22.26 -5.01
N ASN A 33 9.03 -21.08 -5.61
CA ASN A 33 8.00 -20.24 -6.23
C ASN A 33 6.92 -19.76 -5.24
N GLU A 34 7.20 -19.79 -3.92
CA GLU A 34 6.33 -19.22 -2.90
C GLU A 34 6.37 -17.69 -2.98
N ARG A 35 5.18 -17.08 -2.85
CA ARG A 35 5.04 -15.63 -2.86
C ARG A 35 5.57 -15.06 -1.55
N LEU A 36 6.44 -14.04 -1.64
CA LEU A 36 6.78 -13.20 -0.51
C LEU A 36 5.58 -12.30 -0.18
N ASP A 37 5.00 -12.51 0.99
CA ASP A 37 3.83 -11.78 1.49
C ASP A 37 4.19 -10.44 2.14
N HIS A 38 5.43 -10.24 2.55
CA HIS A 38 5.92 -9.05 3.25
C HIS A 38 6.44 -7.94 2.32
N VAL A 39 6.40 -8.15 0.99
CA VAL A 39 6.86 -7.18 -0.01
C VAL A 39 5.89 -7.06 -1.18
N LEU A 40 5.74 -5.84 -1.69
CA LEU A 40 4.89 -5.52 -2.84
C LEU A 40 5.50 -4.37 -3.62
N PHE A 41 5.45 -4.39 -4.94
CA PHE A 41 5.79 -3.23 -5.76
C PHE A 41 4.58 -2.77 -6.57
N LEU A 42 4.39 -1.46 -6.65
CA LEU A 42 3.40 -0.82 -7.50
C LEU A 42 4.14 -0.15 -8.66
N GLU A 43 4.01 -0.70 -9.86
CA GLU A 43 4.61 -0.14 -11.07
C GLU A 43 3.78 1.04 -11.57
N LYS A 44 4.44 2.14 -11.85
CA LYS A 44 3.84 3.34 -12.41
C LYS A 44 3.82 3.27 -13.94
N GLY A 45 2.96 4.08 -14.57
CA GLY A 45 2.87 4.17 -16.04
C GLY A 45 4.17 4.58 -16.75
N ASP A 46 5.13 5.16 -16.03
CA ASP A 46 6.48 5.51 -16.54
C ASP A 46 7.51 4.38 -16.38
N GLY A 47 7.12 3.21 -15.86
CA GLY A 47 7.96 2.04 -15.62
C GLY A 47 8.73 2.07 -14.29
N ASN A 48 8.74 3.19 -13.56
CA ASN A 48 9.30 3.26 -12.21
C ASN A 48 8.37 2.56 -11.21
N VAL A 49 8.85 2.26 -10.00
CA VAL A 49 8.07 1.53 -8.99
C VAL A 49 7.93 2.31 -7.69
N ILE A 50 6.96 1.88 -6.88
CA ILE A 50 6.85 2.19 -5.46
C ILE A 50 6.87 0.84 -4.74
N GLY A 51 8.02 0.50 -4.14
CA GLY A 51 8.18 -0.68 -3.32
C GLY A 51 7.63 -0.45 -1.92
N LEU A 52 6.96 -1.46 -1.38
CA LEU A 52 6.45 -1.54 -0.03
C LEU A 52 7.03 -2.79 0.61
N TYR A 53 7.56 -2.65 1.81
CA TYR A 53 8.10 -3.75 2.59
C TYR A 53 7.67 -3.61 4.03
N ILE A 54 7.23 -4.69 4.66
CA ILE A 54 6.88 -4.70 6.06
C ILE A 54 7.77 -5.68 6.86
N ARG A 55 8.17 -5.23 8.04
CA ARG A 55 8.86 -6.00 9.06
C ARG A 55 8.53 -5.40 10.41
N GLY A 56 7.37 -5.75 10.95
CA GLY A 56 6.77 -5.10 12.11
C GLY A 56 6.05 -3.78 11.80
N MET A 57 6.37 -2.72 12.56
CA MET A 57 5.38 -1.69 12.90
C MET A 57 5.01 -0.65 11.82
N ASN A 58 5.82 -0.37 10.79
CA ASN A 58 5.40 0.53 9.70
C ASN A 58 6.05 0.12 8.37
N PRO A 59 5.35 0.25 7.23
CA PRO A 59 5.92 -0.14 5.96
C PRO A 59 7.09 0.79 5.57
N LEU A 60 8.20 0.17 5.16
CA LEU A 60 9.25 0.83 4.42
C LEU A 60 8.77 1.07 2.99
N ILE A 61 9.20 2.19 2.41
CA ILE A 61 8.83 2.58 1.05
C ILE A 61 10.12 2.85 0.27
N SER A 62 10.25 2.25 -0.89
CA SER A 62 11.34 2.49 -1.84
C SER A 62 10.79 2.95 -3.19
N VAL A 63 11.62 3.66 -3.96
CA VAL A 63 11.35 4.05 -5.37
C VAL A 63 12.15 3.23 -6.37
N ASN A 64 13.04 2.36 -5.88
CA ASN A 64 13.91 1.54 -6.70
C ASN A 64 13.29 0.16 -6.89
N ARG A 65 13.52 -0.46 -8.04
CA ARG A 65 13.23 -1.90 -8.20
C ARG A 65 14.28 -2.68 -7.43
N ILE A 66 13.90 -3.89 -7.02
CA ILE A 66 14.80 -4.77 -6.26
C ILE A 66 16.12 -5.06 -7.00
N TYR A 67 16.06 -5.23 -8.33
CA TYR A 67 17.25 -5.47 -9.15
C TYR A 67 18.04 -4.21 -9.51
N ASP A 68 17.47 -3.03 -9.32
CA ASP A 68 18.20 -1.76 -9.48
C ASP A 68 18.99 -1.46 -8.20
N LEU A 69 18.32 -1.59 -7.05
CA LEU A 69 18.90 -1.45 -5.73
C LEU A 69 18.07 -2.23 -4.70
N ASP A 70 18.72 -3.12 -3.97
CA ASP A 70 18.09 -3.93 -2.93
C ASP A 70 17.90 -3.16 -1.61
N ASP A 71 17.05 -2.13 -1.65
CA ASP A 71 16.75 -1.27 -0.48
C ASP A 71 16.12 -2.05 0.69
N PHE A 72 15.51 -3.20 0.42
CA PHE A 72 14.88 -4.06 1.42
C PHE A 72 15.78 -5.21 1.88
N ASN A 73 16.96 -5.36 1.28
CA ASN A 73 17.95 -6.39 1.58
C ASN A 73 17.39 -7.82 1.45
N LEU A 74 16.57 -8.07 0.42
CA LEU A 74 15.95 -9.37 0.16
C LEU A 74 16.98 -10.41 -0.32
N PHE A 75 18.00 -10.02 -1.08
CA PHE A 75 19.03 -10.96 -1.55
C PHE A 75 19.95 -11.47 -0.43
N ALA A 76 19.83 -10.93 0.80
CA ALA A 76 20.45 -11.53 1.97
C ALA A 76 19.68 -12.75 2.50
N SER A 77 18.43 -12.93 2.09
CA SER A 77 17.53 -14.00 2.55
C SER A 77 17.12 -14.96 1.44
N TYR A 78 17.18 -14.54 0.18
CA TYR A 78 16.72 -15.31 -0.98
C TYR A 78 17.86 -15.46 -2.00
N GLU A 79 18.06 -16.67 -2.52
CA GLU A 79 19.07 -16.94 -3.55
C GLU A 79 18.70 -16.33 -4.90
N GLY A 80 17.40 -16.33 -5.21
CA GLY A 80 16.82 -15.79 -6.42
C GLY A 80 15.40 -15.29 -6.18
N LEU A 81 14.95 -14.39 -7.04
CA LEU A 81 13.61 -13.81 -6.96
C LEU A 81 13.00 -13.80 -8.36
N ILE A 82 11.68 -13.92 -8.44
CA ILE A 82 10.91 -13.86 -9.67
C ILE A 82 9.79 -12.82 -9.53
N GLU A 83 9.65 -11.92 -10.52
CA GLU A 83 8.54 -10.97 -10.59
C GLU A 83 7.27 -11.63 -11.17
N SER A 84 6.16 -11.55 -10.43
CA SER A 84 4.82 -11.90 -10.91
C SER A 84 3.98 -10.63 -11.01
N LYS A 85 3.54 -10.28 -12.23
CA LYS A 85 2.84 -9.01 -12.49
C LYS A 85 1.34 -9.21 -12.67
N GLU A 86 0.59 -8.35 -12.01
CA GLU A 86 -0.85 -8.25 -12.15
C GLU A 86 -1.25 -6.85 -12.63
N ASN A 87 -1.85 -6.79 -13.82
CA ASN A 87 -2.23 -5.51 -14.44
C ASN A 87 -3.31 -4.79 -13.63
N ILE A 88 -3.16 -3.48 -13.53
CA ILE A 88 -4.19 -2.56 -13.02
C ILE A 88 -4.08 -1.22 -13.75
N LYS A 89 -5.20 -0.58 -14.08
CA LYS A 89 -5.19 0.76 -14.69
C LYS A 89 -5.80 1.75 -13.71
N LEU A 90 -4.99 2.26 -12.81
CA LEU A 90 -5.43 3.11 -11.72
C LEU A 90 -4.71 4.46 -11.76
N ARG A 91 -5.45 5.54 -11.99
CA ARG A 91 -5.01 6.89 -11.64
C ARG A 91 -5.48 7.20 -10.23
N VAL A 92 -4.56 7.46 -9.32
CA VAL A 92 -4.88 7.67 -7.90
C VAL A 92 -5.45 9.08 -7.69
N GLU A 93 -6.76 9.15 -7.51
CA GLU A 93 -7.52 10.39 -7.29
C GLU A 93 -8.26 10.37 -5.95
N TYR A 94 -8.25 9.23 -5.27
CA TYR A 94 -8.70 9.05 -3.91
C TYR A 94 -7.67 8.24 -3.13
N ILE A 95 -7.34 8.71 -1.92
CA ILE A 95 -6.48 8.02 -0.96
C ILE A 95 -7.20 7.96 0.38
N GLY A 96 -7.33 6.77 0.95
CA GLY A 96 -7.73 6.53 2.34
C GLY A 96 -6.56 5.90 3.09
N LEU A 97 -6.20 6.42 4.27
CA LEU A 97 -5.17 5.88 5.14
C LEU A 97 -5.80 5.44 6.46
N PHE A 98 -5.42 4.26 6.92
CA PHE A 98 -5.90 3.68 8.17
C PHE A 98 -4.76 3.63 9.18
N PHE A 99 -4.92 4.33 10.31
CA PHE A 99 -3.92 4.36 11.37
C PHE A 99 -4.46 3.71 12.62
N SER A 100 -3.61 2.99 13.36
CA SER A 100 -3.99 2.44 14.66
C SER A 100 -4.31 3.57 15.65
N THR A 101 -5.33 3.36 16.49
CA THR A 101 -5.65 4.27 17.62
C THR A 101 -4.73 4.04 18.81
N GLN A 102 -4.16 2.83 18.92
CA GLN A 102 -3.34 2.40 20.04
C GLN A 102 -1.85 2.65 19.76
N TYR A 103 -1.44 2.53 18.50
CA TYR A 103 -0.07 2.64 18.04
C TYR A 103 0.02 3.67 16.91
N ASN A 104 1.13 4.43 16.82
CA ASN A 104 1.35 5.36 15.71
C ASN A 104 1.81 4.59 14.46
N GLU A 105 0.92 3.79 13.92
CA GLU A 105 1.20 2.81 12.87
C GLU A 105 0.19 2.92 11.75
N LEU A 106 0.66 2.76 10.52
CA LEU A 106 -0.21 2.61 9.37
C LEU A 106 -0.65 1.15 9.26
N LEU A 107 -1.95 0.91 9.41
CA LEU A 107 -2.57 -0.41 9.25
C LEU A 107 -2.83 -0.76 7.79
N GLY A 108 -2.88 0.25 6.91
CA GLY A 108 -3.13 0.06 5.50
C GLY A 108 -3.60 1.32 4.82
N PHE A 109 -3.96 1.18 3.55
CA PHE A 109 -4.49 2.26 2.75
C PHE A 109 -5.37 1.75 1.59
N TYR A 110 -6.17 2.65 1.06
CA TYR A 110 -7.06 2.43 -0.07
C TYR A 110 -6.80 3.50 -1.12
N LEU A 111 -6.52 3.08 -2.36
CA LEU A 111 -6.33 3.95 -3.51
C LEU A 111 -7.47 3.69 -4.50
N ALA A 112 -8.03 4.74 -5.08
CA ALA A 112 -9.01 4.61 -6.16
C ALA A 112 -8.93 5.77 -7.15
N ASN A 113 -9.47 5.56 -8.34
CA ASN A 113 -9.79 6.64 -9.26
C ASN A 113 -11.08 7.36 -8.82
N ASN A 114 -11.37 8.49 -9.47
CA ASN A 114 -12.45 9.38 -9.05
C ASN A 114 -13.85 8.73 -9.13
N ASP A 115 -14.07 7.87 -10.12
CA ASP A 115 -15.32 7.13 -10.30
C ASP A 115 -15.35 5.76 -9.59
N VAL A 116 -14.25 5.38 -8.92
CA VAL A 116 -14.09 4.12 -8.19
C VAL A 116 -14.25 2.89 -9.09
N SER A 117 -14.03 3.03 -10.41
CA SER A 117 -14.03 1.90 -11.35
C SER A 117 -12.78 1.03 -11.25
N SER A 118 -11.71 1.55 -10.65
CA SER A 118 -10.55 0.75 -10.24
C SER A 118 -10.03 1.20 -8.89
N SER A 119 -9.60 0.23 -8.10
CA SER A 119 -9.10 0.47 -6.75
C SER A 119 -8.06 -0.55 -6.32
N ILE A 120 -7.26 -0.16 -5.33
CA ILE A 120 -6.33 -1.03 -4.63
C ILE A 120 -6.52 -0.80 -3.13
N PHE A 121 -6.80 -1.86 -2.41
CA PHE A 121 -6.80 -1.89 -0.96
C PHE A 121 -5.61 -2.70 -0.48
N ILE A 122 -4.79 -2.08 0.38
CA ILE A 122 -3.60 -2.71 0.97
C ILE A 122 -3.73 -2.66 2.49
N LEU A 123 -3.58 -3.81 3.14
CA LEU A 123 -3.50 -3.92 4.60
C LEU A 123 -2.19 -4.53 5.04
N PHE A 124 -1.68 -4.01 6.13
CA PHE A 124 -0.48 -4.46 6.83
C PHE A 124 -0.90 -5.21 8.07
N SER A 125 -0.58 -6.50 8.17
CA SER A 125 -0.87 -7.31 9.34
C SER A 125 0.36 -8.10 9.74
N GLN A 126 0.94 -7.76 10.89
CA GLN A 126 2.20 -8.35 11.35
C GLN A 126 3.31 -8.14 10.31
N ASP A 127 3.78 -9.21 9.68
CA ASP A 127 4.78 -9.19 8.62
C ASP A 127 4.17 -9.46 7.23
N GLU A 128 2.85 -9.39 7.08
CA GLU A 128 2.16 -9.72 5.82
C GLU A 128 1.46 -8.50 5.20
N ILE A 129 1.48 -8.45 3.87
CA ILE A 129 0.79 -7.47 3.01
C ILE A 129 -0.37 -8.15 2.29
N TYR A 130 -1.58 -7.78 2.70
CA TYR A 130 -2.82 -8.17 2.04
C TYR A 130 -3.15 -7.15 0.96
N VAL A 131 -3.50 -7.62 -0.23
CA VAL A 131 -3.86 -6.78 -1.38
C VAL A 131 -5.19 -7.25 -1.94
N GLU A 132 -6.11 -6.32 -2.15
CA GLU A 132 -7.38 -6.56 -2.82
C GLU A 132 -7.57 -5.47 -3.89
N LYS A 133 -7.97 -5.87 -5.09
CA LYS A 133 -8.18 -4.96 -6.21
C LYS A 133 -9.65 -4.81 -6.54
N ASP A 134 -9.99 -3.66 -7.11
CA ASP A 134 -11.31 -3.34 -7.63
C ASP A 134 -12.42 -3.58 -6.60
N CYS A 135 -12.08 -3.45 -5.32
CA CYS A 135 -13.01 -3.56 -4.21
C CYS A 135 -13.63 -2.20 -3.90
N SER A 136 -14.90 -2.24 -3.52
CA SER A 136 -15.62 -1.07 -3.03
C SER A 136 -15.08 -0.61 -1.68
N LYS A 137 -15.35 0.65 -1.32
CA LYS A 137 -15.08 1.14 0.04
C LYS A 137 -15.77 0.30 1.12
N TYR A 138 -16.98 -0.19 0.83
CA TYR A 138 -17.74 -1.02 1.76
C TYR A 138 -17.02 -2.35 2.03
N GLU A 139 -16.52 -3.02 0.99
CA GLU A 139 -15.74 -4.26 1.12
C GLU A 139 -14.43 -4.02 1.87
N ALA A 140 -13.71 -2.95 1.51
CA ALA A 140 -12.47 -2.57 2.19
C ALA A 140 -12.70 -2.25 3.68
N SER A 141 -13.76 -1.49 4.00
CA SER A 141 -14.14 -1.16 5.38
C SER A 141 -14.47 -2.44 6.17
N ARG A 142 -15.28 -3.35 5.60
CA ARG A 142 -15.59 -4.66 6.20
C ARG A 142 -14.34 -5.51 6.43
N ALA A 143 -13.40 -5.52 5.47
CA ALA A 143 -12.15 -6.26 5.56
C ALA A 143 -11.21 -5.69 6.64
N LEU A 144 -11.22 -4.37 6.83
CA LEU A 144 -10.50 -3.65 7.88
C LEU A 144 -11.09 -3.94 9.26
N GLU A 145 -12.41 -3.81 9.43
CA GLU A 145 -13.12 -4.10 10.68
C GLU A 145 -12.93 -5.55 11.14
N LYS A 146 -12.97 -6.51 10.20
CA LYS A 146 -12.75 -7.92 10.48
C LYS A 146 -11.36 -8.19 11.07
N ARG A 147 -10.35 -7.37 10.72
CA ARG A 147 -8.96 -7.55 11.16
C ARG A 147 -8.60 -6.73 12.39
N PHE A 148 -9.09 -5.49 12.51
CA PHE A 148 -8.58 -4.53 13.50
C PHE A 148 -9.62 -3.97 14.50
N SER A 149 -10.89 -4.40 14.44
CA SER A 149 -12.01 -3.81 15.20
C SER A 149 -12.28 -2.33 14.84
N THR A 150 -13.52 -1.89 14.93
CA THR A 150 -13.96 -0.52 14.58
C THR A 150 -13.36 0.56 15.47
N GLU A 151 -13.04 0.25 16.72
CA GLU A 151 -12.39 1.17 17.67
C GLU A 151 -10.86 1.16 17.57
N GLY A 152 -10.30 0.25 16.76
CA GLY A 152 -8.86 0.03 16.64
C GLY A 152 -8.15 0.99 15.69
N PHE A 153 -8.88 1.79 14.91
CA PHE A 153 -8.27 2.64 13.89
C PHE A 153 -8.96 3.99 13.67
N ILE A 154 -8.21 4.92 13.08
CA ILE A 154 -8.68 6.23 12.59
C ILE A 154 -8.39 6.30 11.10
N THR A 155 -9.34 6.84 10.34
CA THR A 155 -9.18 7.05 8.91
C THR A 155 -8.92 8.51 8.57
N TYR A 156 -7.97 8.73 7.66
CA TYR A 156 -7.81 9.99 6.94
C TYR A 156 -8.02 9.75 5.45
N GLU A 157 -8.84 10.57 4.82
CA GLU A 157 -9.06 10.50 3.38
C GLU A 157 -8.67 11.81 2.69
N LYS A 158 -8.31 11.67 1.41
CA LYS A 158 -8.06 12.76 0.50
C LYS A 158 -8.63 12.42 -0.88
N LYS A 159 -9.43 13.33 -1.42
CA LYS A 159 -9.81 13.35 -2.83
C LYS A 159 -8.88 14.28 -3.60
N CYS A 160 -8.76 14.06 -4.89
CA CYS A 160 -8.02 14.93 -5.80
C CYS A 160 -8.37 16.40 -5.55
N GLU A 161 -7.35 17.25 -5.43
CA GLU A 161 -7.49 18.70 -5.19
C GLU A 161 -8.16 19.10 -3.86
N THR A 162 -8.24 18.18 -2.90
CA THR A 162 -8.76 18.47 -1.54
C THR A 162 -7.71 18.22 -0.48
N ASP A 163 -7.83 18.89 0.67
CA ASP A 163 -7.00 18.59 1.84
C ASP A 163 -7.44 17.31 2.54
N TRP A 164 -6.49 16.69 3.25
CA TRP A 164 -6.71 15.53 4.10
C TRP A 164 -7.77 15.81 5.19
N LYS A 165 -8.74 14.90 5.31
CA LYS A 165 -9.83 14.99 6.29
C LYS A 165 -9.91 13.71 7.11
N LYS A 166 -10.10 13.84 8.42
CA LYS A 166 -10.44 12.71 9.29
C LYS A 166 -11.88 12.29 8.99
N THR A 167 -12.11 11.01 8.75
CA THR A 167 -13.43 10.45 8.45
C THR A 167 -13.64 9.10 9.15
N ASN A 168 -14.86 8.58 9.04
CA ASN A 168 -15.14 7.16 9.24
C ASN A 168 -15.19 6.53 7.84
N PHE A 169 -14.46 5.44 7.63
CA PHE A 169 -14.29 4.81 6.31
C PHE A 169 -15.45 3.90 5.94
#